data_AF-A0A7K4C8Y4-F1
#
_entry.id   AF-A0A7K4C8Y4-F1
#
_cell.length_a   1.000
_cell.length_b   1.000
_cell.length_c   1.000
_cell.angle_alpha   90.00
_cell.angle_beta   90.00
_cell.angle_gamma   90.00
#
_symmetry.space_group_name_H-M   'P 1'
#
loop_
_entity.id
_entity.type
_entity.pdbx_description
1 polymer ?
#
loop_
_entity_poly.entity_id
_entity_poly.type
_entity_poly.pdbx_seq_one_letter_code
_entity_poly.pdbx_strand_id
1 'polypeptide(L)'
;MYLVGEALVGDGAELAHIDLLMGDKNGPIGTAFANAISQLSIGHTPLLAVVRPNLLTKPVTLVIPKVTLKDMSQVNEMFGPVQAAVAKAVADSVEEGVFGDADIEDLVILCSAFVHPDAKDYNKIYRYNYGATKLSIARAMDKFPDKKTLIHEKDRAAHAIMGFKVQRLWDPPYLQVACDIVDLGKLKAVLSALPENDHLIIEAGTPLVKKFGLSVLSEIRKVKPNAFIIADMKILDTGNLEARMAGDATADAVVVSGLAPVSTIEKAIIEAKKVGIYSVIDMLNVSSPVKLLQSLKVKPDIVELHRAIDVEETAHAWGDIPALKKACGGKLLVATAGGIRTNVVKDALKAGADILVVGRAITASKDVGHAADEFLEQLNREEIDQFRIMTDF
;
A
#
# COMPACT_ATOMS: atom_id res chain seq x y z
N MET A 1 19.64 21.86 -14.73
CA MET A 1 19.23 20.50 -14.34
C MET A 1 18.72 20.47 -12.91
N TYR A 2 17.68 19.69 -12.64
CA TYR A 2 17.18 19.36 -11.29
C TYR A 2 16.70 17.92 -11.31
N LEU A 3 17.39 17.04 -10.60
CA LEU A 3 17.13 15.61 -10.55
C LEU A 3 17.03 15.15 -9.10
N VAL A 4 16.20 14.13 -8.89
CA VAL A 4 15.94 13.53 -7.59
C VAL A 4 16.17 12.03 -7.72
N GLY A 5 16.94 11.47 -6.79
CA GLY A 5 17.17 10.05 -6.68
C GLY A 5 16.95 9.56 -5.26
N GLU A 6 16.47 8.33 -5.13
CA GLU A 6 16.33 7.66 -3.84
C GLU A 6 16.72 6.19 -3.99
N ALA A 7 17.40 5.68 -2.96
CA ALA A 7 17.63 4.26 -2.81
C ALA A 7 17.79 3.86 -1.35
N LEU A 8 17.25 2.69 -1.04
CA LEU A 8 17.38 1.98 0.23
C LEU A 8 18.04 0.63 -0.03
N VAL A 9 19.16 0.36 0.63
CA VAL A 9 19.96 -0.85 0.45
C VAL A 9 20.43 -1.38 1.80
N GLY A 10 20.31 -2.69 1.99
CA GLY A 10 20.75 -3.40 3.17
C GLY A 10 19.61 -3.76 4.13
N ASP A 11 19.98 -4.06 5.36
CA ASP A 11 19.09 -4.52 6.42
C ASP A 11 19.63 -4.15 7.81
N GLY A 12 18.79 -4.31 8.83
CA GLY A 12 19.17 -4.07 10.22
C GLY A 12 19.54 -2.62 10.52
N ALA A 13 20.46 -2.43 11.47
CA ALA A 13 20.90 -1.09 11.88
C ALA A 13 21.84 -0.45 10.83
N GLU A 14 22.55 -1.25 10.04
CA GLU A 14 23.48 -0.75 9.03
C GLU A 14 22.81 -0.31 7.73
N LEU A 15 21.50 -0.55 7.58
CA LEU A 15 20.69 -0.14 6.42
C LEU A 15 21.02 1.30 5.98
N ALA A 16 21.30 1.47 4.69
CA ALA A 16 21.52 2.77 4.08
C ALA A 16 20.27 3.24 3.36
N HIS A 17 19.87 4.49 3.61
CA HIS A 17 18.83 5.19 2.84
C HIS A 17 19.40 6.53 2.39
N ILE A 18 19.47 6.71 1.09
CA ILE A 18 20.04 7.89 0.43
C ILE A 18 18.92 8.68 -0.25
N ASP A 19 18.72 9.94 0.16
CA ASP A 19 17.98 10.92 -0.65
C ASP A 19 18.98 11.81 -1.36
N LEU A 20 18.84 11.92 -2.68
CA LEU A 20 19.80 12.61 -3.53
C LEU A 20 19.12 13.72 -4.32
N LEU A 21 19.68 14.92 -4.26
CA LEU A 21 19.39 16.01 -5.19
C LEU A 21 20.62 16.30 -6.04
N MET A 22 20.42 16.49 -7.34
CA MET A 22 21.49 16.77 -8.29
C MET A 22 21.08 17.84 -9.29
N GLY A 23 22.00 18.73 -9.63
CA GLY A 23 21.75 19.79 -10.61
C GLY A 23 22.93 20.73 -10.81
N ASP A 24 22.70 21.77 -11.61
CA ASP A 24 23.75 22.71 -12.02
C ASP A 24 24.19 23.59 -10.83
N LYS A 25 25.48 23.97 -10.81
CA LYS A 25 26.08 24.89 -9.83
C LYS A 25 25.44 26.26 -9.82
N ASN A 26 24.98 26.74 -10.97
CA ASN A 26 24.31 28.03 -11.10
C ASN A 26 22.78 27.95 -10.90
N GLY A 27 22.26 26.77 -10.55
CA GLY A 27 20.83 26.54 -10.36
C GLY A 27 20.38 26.52 -8.88
N PRO A 28 19.12 26.12 -8.63
CA PRO A 28 18.58 25.97 -7.28
C PRO A 28 19.39 24.99 -6.42
N ILE A 29 19.91 23.91 -7.00
CA ILE A 29 20.72 22.92 -6.29
C ILE A 29 22.08 23.50 -5.88
N GLY A 30 22.75 24.23 -6.77
CA GLY A 30 23.99 24.94 -6.42
C GLY A 30 23.81 26.01 -5.34
N THR A 31 22.69 26.72 -5.36
CA THR A 31 22.32 27.66 -4.28
C THR A 31 22.15 26.91 -2.95
N ALA A 32 21.40 25.80 -2.95
CA ALA A 32 21.21 24.97 -1.76
C ALA A 32 22.53 24.37 -1.26
N PHE A 33 23.42 23.96 -2.16
CA PHE A 33 24.76 23.48 -1.85
C PHE A 33 25.60 24.54 -1.13
N ALA A 34 25.66 25.76 -1.69
CA ALA A 34 26.39 26.87 -1.09
C ALA A 34 25.86 27.23 0.31
N ASN A 35 24.53 27.19 0.48
CA ASN A 35 23.90 27.42 1.78
C ASN A 35 24.21 26.30 2.78
N ALA A 36 24.11 25.03 2.37
CA ALA A 36 24.33 23.89 3.26
C ALA A 36 25.74 23.88 3.87
N ILE A 37 26.76 24.20 3.08
CA ILE A 37 28.15 24.24 3.59
C ILE A 37 28.46 25.51 4.41
N SER A 38 27.72 26.61 4.21
CA SER A 38 27.95 27.88 4.92
C SER A 38 27.06 28.10 6.15
N GLN A 39 25.92 27.41 6.24
CA GLN A 39 24.93 27.55 7.31
C GLN A 39 24.77 26.23 8.05
N LEU A 40 25.62 26.02 9.05
CA LEU A 40 25.67 24.75 9.79
C LEU A 40 24.59 24.67 10.86
N SER A 41 23.97 23.50 10.97
CA SER A 41 23.05 23.14 12.04
C SER A 41 23.68 22.13 12.98
N ILE A 42 23.39 22.24 14.28
CA ILE A 42 23.91 21.32 15.31
C ILE A 42 23.49 19.90 14.96
N GLY A 43 24.46 18.98 14.89
CA GLY A 43 24.25 17.56 14.61
C GLY A 43 23.94 17.20 13.16
N HIS A 44 23.92 18.16 12.23
CA HIS A 44 23.66 17.95 10.80
C HIS A 44 24.73 18.58 9.90
N THR A 45 25.97 18.64 10.37
CA THR A 45 27.08 19.26 9.65
C THR A 45 27.36 18.54 8.33
N PRO A 46 27.14 19.19 7.17
CA PRO A 46 27.50 18.59 5.89
C PRO A 46 29.01 18.50 5.72
N LEU A 47 29.45 17.52 4.96
CA LEU A 47 30.86 17.31 4.66
C LEU A 47 31.06 17.01 3.18
N LEU A 48 32.16 17.48 2.62
CA LEU A 48 32.50 17.20 1.23
C LEU A 48 32.86 15.71 1.08
N ALA A 49 32.31 15.05 0.07
CA ALA A 49 32.67 13.68 -0.25
C ALA A 49 34.09 13.65 -0.86
N VAL A 50 35.02 13.00 -0.17
CA VAL A 50 36.42 12.85 -0.59
C VAL A 50 36.75 11.37 -0.77
N VAL A 51 37.35 11.02 -1.90
CA VAL A 51 37.78 9.63 -2.18
C VAL A 51 38.95 9.25 -1.27
N ARG A 52 39.81 10.22 -1.00
CA ARG A 52 40.90 10.19 -0.02
C ARG A 52 41.25 11.63 0.36
N PRO A 53 42.02 11.88 1.43
CA PRO A 53 42.42 13.23 1.80
C PRO A 53 43.00 14.01 0.61
N ASN A 54 42.53 15.24 0.41
CA ASN A 54 42.91 16.13 -0.68
C ASN A 54 42.49 15.67 -2.10
N LEU A 55 41.59 14.69 -2.22
CA LEU A 55 41.01 14.26 -3.49
C LEU A 55 39.48 14.23 -3.40
N LEU A 56 38.85 15.34 -3.80
CA LEU A 56 37.40 15.46 -3.91
C LEU A 56 36.87 14.58 -5.04
N THR A 57 35.67 14.04 -4.84
CA THR A 57 34.92 13.43 -5.95
C THR A 57 34.35 14.52 -6.86
N LYS A 58 34.10 14.16 -8.12
CA LYS A 58 33.33 14.97 -9.06
C LYS A 58 32.20 14.12 -9.65
N PRO A 59 30.96 14.63 -9.79
CA PRO A 59 30.49 15.96 -9.41
C PRO A 59 30.69 16.25 -7.91
N VAL A 60 30.92 17.51 -7.57
CA VAL A 60 31.22 17.86 -6.18
C VAL A 60 30.00 17.53 -5.32
N THR A 61 30.21 16.71 -4.30
CA THR A 61 29.12 16.11 -3.52
C THR A 61 29.23 16.51 -2.04
N LEU A 62 28.12 16.93 -1.44
CA LEU A 62 27.96 17.03 0.01
C LEU A 62 27.28 15.78 0.55
N VAL A 63 27.84 15.21 1.61
CA VAL A 63 27.20 14.19 2.44
C VAL A 63 26.55 14.90 3.62
N ILE A 64 25.26 14.68 3.81
CA ILE A 64 24.43 15.37 4.81
C ILE A 64 23.84 14.32 5.76
N PRO A 65 24.07 14.40 7.08
CA PRO A 65 23.41 13.51 8.03
C PRO A 65 21.89 13.76 8.06
N LYS A 66 21.08 12.73 7.74
CA LYS A 66 19.61 12.82 7.78
C LYS A 66 19.06 12.88 9.20
N VAL A 67 19.80 12.34 10.17
CA VAL A 67 19.48 12.34 11.59
C VAL A 67 20.52 13.11 12.38
N THR A 68 20.10 13.66 13.52
CA THR A 68 20.98 14.44 14.40
C THR A 68 22.04 13.50 15.01
N LEU A 69 23.31 13.75 14.68
CA LEU A 69 24.45 13.06 15.29
C LEU A 69 24.61 13.49 16.75
N LYS A 70 24.60 12.54 17.68
CA LYS A 70 24.59 12.79 19.13
C LYS A 70 25.92 12.51 19.82
N ASP A 71 26.74 11.65 19.24
CA ASP A 71 28.00 11.21 19.84
C ASP A 71 29.09 11.00 18.79
N MET A 72 30.32 10.79 19.26
CA MET A 72 31.49 10.62 18.40
C MET A 72 31.47 9.33 17.59
N SER A 73 30.73 8.28 17.99
CA SER A 73 30.62 7.06 17.18
C SER A 73 29.89 7.37 15.88
N GLN A 74 28.74 8.03 16.00
CA GLN A 74 27.91 8.42 14.85
C GLN A 74 28.64 9.40 13.93
N VAL A 75 29.41 10.33 14.51
CA VAL A 75 30.30 11.22 13.75
C VAL A 75 31.34 10.39 12.98
N ASN A 76 31.99 9.42 13.60
CA ASN A 76 33.00 8.59 12.94
C ASN A 76 32.40 7.69 11.84
N GLU A 77 31.19 7.18 12.02
CA GLU A 77 30.46 6.41 11.00
C GLU A 77 30.15 7.27 9.76
N MET A 78 29.66 8.48 9.99
CA MET A 78 29.32 9.41 8.91
C MET A 78 30.57 9.95 8.18
N PHE A 79 31.62 10.32 8.94
CA PHE A 79 32.85 10.91 8.41
C PHE A 79 33.83 9.83 7.91
N GLY A 80 33.62 8.56 8.24
CA GLY A 80 34.45 7.44 7.82
C GLY A 80 33.78 6.66 6.69
N PRO A 81 33.13 5.53 6.99
CA PRO A 81 32.58 4.63 5.97
C PRO A 81 31.54 5.30 5.06
N VAL A 82 30.65 6.16 5.57
CA VAL A 82 29.64 6.82 4.70
C VAL A 82 30.29 7.80 3.73
N GLN A 83 31.13 8.73 4.23
CA GLN A 83 31.84 9.69 3.37
C GLN A 83 32.62 8.99 2.25
N ALA A 84 33.39 7.96 2.60
CA ALA A 84 34.19 7.20 1.65
C ALA A 84 33.32 6.45 0.64
N ALA A 85 32.21 5.87 1.09
CA ALA A 85 31.26 5.14 0.25
C ALA A 85 30.61 6.06 -0.79
N VAL A 86 30.07 7.20 -0.34
CA VAL A 86 29.45 8.20 -1.24
C VAL A 86 30.47 8.72 -2.25
N ALA A 87 31.66 9.10 -1.79
CA ALA A 87 32.70 9.64 -2.67
C ALA A 87 33.11 8.63 -3.77
N LYS A 88 33.31 7.36 -3.37
CA LYS A 88 33.68 6.28 -4.30
C LYS A 88 32.54 5.93 -5.24
N ALA A 89 31.30 5.89 -4.76
CA ALA A 89 30.12 5.65 -5.60
C ALA A 89 29.94 6.70 -6.69
N VAL A 90 30.13 7.99 -6.35
CA VAL A 90 30.07 9.09 -7.32
C VAL A 90 31.19 8.96 -8.36
N ALA A 91 32.42 8.71 -7.91
CA ALA A 91 33.56 8.57 -8.81
C ALA A 91 33.40 7.38 -9.78
N ASP A 92 32.95 6.23 -9.27
CA ASP A 92 32.70 5.04 -10.08
C ASP A 92 31.53 5.27 -11.05
N SER A 93 30.50 6.03 -10.65
CA SER A 93 29.39 6.40 -11.54
C SER A 93 29.84 7.30 -12.71
N VAL A 94 30.88 8.12 -12.52
CA VAL A 94 31.53 8.86 -13.61
C VAL A 94 32.31 7.92 -14.52
N GLU A 95 33.12 7.03 -13.95
CA GLU A 95 33.90 6.04 -14.71
C GLU A 95 33.00 5.14 -15.58
N GLU A 96 31.84 4.77 -15.04
CA GLU A 96 30.84 3.93 -15.72
C GLU A 96 29.94 4.69 -16.70
N GLY A 97 30.07 6.03 -16.79
CA GLY A 97 29.30 6.85 -17.72
C GLY A 97 27.83 7.07 -17.35
N VAL A 98 27.45 6.88 -16.07
CA VAL A 98 26.05 7.00 -15.59
C VAL A 98 25.47 8.40 -15.85
N PHE A 99 26.31 9.43 -15.84
CA PHE A 99 25.89 10.82 -16.06
C PHE A 99 25.65 11.19 -17.53
N GLY A 100 25.93 10.28 -18.48
CA GLY A 100 25.77 10.53 -19.91
C GLY A 100 26.52 11.78 -20.38
N ASP A 101 25.83 12.68 -21.08
CA ASP A 101 26.40 13.92 -21.63
C ASP A 101 26.45 15.09 -20.62
N ALA A 102 26.11 14.86 -19.34
CA ALA A 102 26.09 15.94 -18.36
C ALA A 102 27.51 16.43 -18.02
N ASP A 103 27.68 17.75 -17.91
CA ASP A 103 28.96 18.34 -17.52
C ASP A 103 29.22 18.12 -16.03
N ILE A 104 30.06 17.13 -15.73
CA ILE A 104 30.51 16.76 -14.38
C ILE A 104 31.16 17.95 -13.65
N GLU A 105 31.74 18.89 -14.39
CA GLU A 105 32.37 20.08 -13.82
C GLU A 105 31.34 21.15 -13.44
N ASP A 106 30.13 21.13 -13.99
CA ASP A 106 29.05 22.08 -13.64
C ASP A 106 27.97 21.46 -12.73
N LEU A 107 28.05 20.17 -12.45
CA LEU A 107 27.13 19.50 -11.53
C LEU A 107 27.58 19.55 -10.06
N VAL A 108 26.58 19.56 -9.18
CA VAL A 108 26.73 19.33 -7.74
C VAL A 108 25.67 18.34 -7.24
N ILE A 109 26.02 17.60 -6.19
CA ILE A 109 25.15 16.61 -5.56
C ILE A 109 24.99 16.93 -4.06
N LEU A 110 23.75 16.89 -3.59
CA LEU A 110 23.39 16.86 -2.16
C LEU A 110 22.94 15.44 -1.84
N CYS A 111 23.77 14.71 -1.10
CA CYS A 111 23.53 13.32 -0.71
C CYS A 111 23.17 13.28 0.78
N SER A 112 21.88 13.20 1.08
CA SER A 112 21.37 12.99 2.44
C SER A 112 21.45 11.51 2.78
N ALA A 113 22.22 11.16 3.82
CA ALA A 113 22.46 9.79 4.22
C ALA A 113 21.86 9.50 5.61
N PHE A 114 21.07 8.44 5.69
CA PHE A 114 20.62 7.86 6.95
C PHE A 114 21.57 6.77 7.43
N VAL A 115 21.92 6.83 8.72
CA VAL A 115 22.56 5.74 9.47
C VAL A 115 21.78 5.58 10.76
N HIS A 116 21.43 4.34 11.12
CA HIS A 116 20.72 4.09 12.37
C HIS A 116 21.64 4.36 13.58
N PRO A 117 21.15 4.93 14.69
CA PRO A 117 21.96 5.17 15.89
C PRO A 117 22.64 3.94 16.50
N ASP A 118 22.13 2.75 16.19
CA ASP A 118 22.66 1.46 16.67
C ASP A 118 23.62 0.78 15.68
N ALA A 119 23.91 1.40 14.53
CA ALA A 119 24.82 0.85 13.53
C ALA A 119 26.24 0.73 14.08
N LYS A 120 26.92 -0.39 13.83
CA LYS A 120 28.28 -0.63 14.37
C LYS A 120 29.24 -1.23 13.37
N ASP A 121 28.74 -1.95 12.36
CA ASP A 121 29.58 -2.61 11.38
C ASP A 121 29.97 -1.66 10.25
N TYR A 122 31.19 -1.11 10.33
CA TYR A 122 31.72 -0.16 9.35
C TYR A 122 31.79 -0.74 7.92
N ASN A 123 31.99 -2.05 7.78
CA ASN A 123 32.08 -2.70 6.48
C ASN A 123 30.70 -2.70 5.80
N LYS A 124 29.66 -3.09 6.55
CA LYS A 124 28.28 -3.03 6.08
C LYS A 124 27.84 -1.60 5.80
N ILE A 125 28.10 -0.66 6.72
CA ILE A 125 27.78 0.76 6.53
C ILE A 125 28.38 1.26 5.22
N TYR A 126 29.66 0.97 4.96
CA TYR A 126 30.32 1.35 3.69
C TYR A 126 29.61 0.73 2.48
N ARG A 127 29.43 -0.60 2.47
CA ARG A 127 28.88 -1.31 1.29
C ARG A 127 27.46 -0.90 0.97
N TYR A 128 26.60 -0.77 1.98
CA TYR A 128 25.21 -0.39 1.80
C TYR A 128 25.09 1.06 1.33
N ASN A 129 25.85 2.00 1.92
CA ASN A 129 25.85 3.39 1.44
C ASN A 129 26.43 3.50 0.03
N TYR A 130 27.47 2.74 -0.32
CA TYR A 130 28.04 2.73 -1.67
C TYR A 130 26.99 2.26 -2.69
N GLY A 131 26.33 1.14 -2.43
CA GLY A 131 25.28 0.59 -3.29
C GLY A 131 24.08 1.53 -3.42
N ALA A 132 23.59 2.07 -2.29
CA ALA A 132 22.48 3.01 -2.28
C ALA A 132 22.81 4.31 -3.04
N THR A 133 24.01 4.87 -2.86
CA THR A 133 24.42 6.08 -3.60
C THR A 133 24.52 5.81 -5.09
N LYS A 134 25.12 4.70 -5.53
CA LYS A 134 25.17 4.38 -6.96
C LYS A 134 23.77 4.22 -7.56
N LEU A 135 22.90 3.49 -6.87
CA LEU A 135 21.52 3.27 -7.34
C LEU A 135 20.72 4.58 -7.37
N SER A 136 20.88 5.46 -6.38
CA SER A 136 20.17 6.74 -6.35
C SER A 136 20.66 7.70 -7.45
N ILE A 137 21.95 7.71 -7.77
CA ILE A 137 22.49 8.48 -8.91
C ILE A 137 21.90 7.96 -10.23
N ALA A 138 21.94 6.65 -10.46
CA ALA A 138 21.37 6.05 -11.66
C ALA A 138 19.88 6.38 -11.81
N ARG A 139 19.10 6.18 -10.75
CA ARG A 139 17.66 6.51 -10.72
C ARG A 139 17.40 8.00 -10.98
N ALA A 140 18.23 8.89 -10.43
CA ALA A 140 18.12 10.32 -10.68
C ALA A 140 18.34 10.66 -12.17
N MET A 141 19.37 10.08 -12.79
CA MET A 141 19.66 10.27 -14.21
C MET A 141 18.56 9.69 -15.12
N ASP A 142 18.03 8.52 -14.76
CA ASP A 142 16.94 7.85 -15.46
C ASP A 142 15.56 8.45 -15.19
N LYS A 143 15.46 9.41 -14.25
CA LYS A 143 14.20 9.99 -13.76
C LYS A 143 13.23 8.92 -13.25
N PHE A 144 13.79 7.89 -12.62
CA PHE A 144 13.04 6.79 -12.03
C PHE A 144 12.45 7.19 -10.67
N PRO A 145 11.24 6.72 -10.32
CA PRO A 145 10.33 5.95 -11.16
C PRO A 145 9.56 6.85 -12.14
N ASP A 146 9.21 6.28 -13.30
CA ASP A 146 8.22 6.93 -14.15
C ASP A 146 6.80 6.81 -13.57
N LYS A 147 5.84 7.53 -14.15
CA LYS A 147 4.44 7.51 -13.71
C LYS A 147 3.83 6.11 -13.77
N LYS A 148 4.20 5.30 -14.75
CA LYS A 148 3.61 3.98 -14.97
C LYS A 148 4.10 3.01 -13.89
N THR A 149 5.40 2.96 -13.64
CA THR A 149 6.01 2.17 -12.57
C THR A 149 5.45 2.58 -11.22
N LEU A 150 5.37 3.88 -10.91
CA LEU A 150 4.80 4.36 -9.65
C LEU A 150 3.37 3.86 -9.43
N ILE A 151 2.49 3.97 -10.44
CA ILE A 151 1.10 3.52 -10.34
C ILE A 151 1.01 2.00 -10.20
N HIS A 152 1.92 1.25 -10.84
CA HIS A 152 1.95 -0.19 -10.78
C HIS A 152 2.43 -0.73 -9.43
N GLU A 153 3.41 -0.06 -8.82
CA GLU A 153 4.13 -0.56 -7.64
C GLU A 153 3.58 -0.06 -6.30
N LYS A 154 2.88 1.07 -6.28
CA LYS A 154 2.43 1.74 -5.04
C LYS A 154 1.61 0.86 -4.07
N ASP A 155 0.92 -0.16 -4.58
CA ASP A 155 0.05 -1.03 -3.77
C ASP A 155 0.65 -2.44 -3.55
N ARG A 156 1.87 -2.71 -4.07
CA ARG A 156 2.49 -4.05 -4.09
C ARG A 156 3.36 -4.35 -2.88
N ALA A 157 3.88 -3.32 -2.21
CA ALA A 157 4.79 -3.48 -1.08
C ALA A 157 4.39 -2.62 0.13
N ALA A 158 4.70 -3.12 1.33
CA ALA A 158 4.61 -2.32 2.55
C ALA A 158 5.77 -1.32 2.63
N HIS A 159 5.52 -0.17 3.25
CA HIS A 159 6.61 0.73 3.60
C HIS A 159 7.44 0.11 4.74
N ALA A 160 8.77 0.10 4.62
CA ALA A 160 9.69 -0.63 5.51
C ALA A 160 9.49 -0.33 7.01
N ILE A 161 9.11 0.91 7.34
CA ILE A 161 8.88 1.34 8.74
C ILE A 161 7.44 1.10 9.21
N MET A 162 6.46 1.03 8.31
CA MET A 162 5.05 0.98 8.71
C MET A 162 4.68 -0.34 9.40
N GLY A 163 5.42 -1.43 9.15
CA GLY A 163 5.18 -2.73 9.78
C GLY A 163 3.87 -3.42 9.35
N PHE A 164 3.04 -2.76 8.53
CA PHE A 164 1.87 -3.33 7.89
C PHE A 164 1.64 -2.73 6.50
N LYS A 165 0.96 -3.48 5.63
CA LYS A 165 0.53 -3.03 4.31
C LYS A 165 -0.92 -2.56 4.38
N VAL A 166 -1.21 -1.38 3.83
CA VAL A 166 -2.59 -0.93 3.62
C VAL A 166 -3.07 -1.54 2.30
N GLN A 167 -3.89 -2.59 2.38
CA GLN A 167 -4.39 -3.27 1.20
C GLN A 167 -5.34 -2.38 0.39
N ARG A 168 -5.22 -2.44 -0.95
CA ARG A 168 -6.13 -1.79 -1.90
C ARG A 168 -6.67 -2.81 -2.89
N LEU A 169 -7.86 -2.56 -3.42
CA LEU A 169 -8.52 -3.47 -4.36
C LEU A 169 -8.19 -3.10 -5.81
N TRP A 170 -7.07 -3.62 -6.33
CA TRP A 170 -6.55 -3.31 -7.68
C TRP A 170 -6.29 -4.53 -8.59
N ASP A 171 -6.15 -5.74 -8.04
CA ASP A 171 -5.99 -7.00 -8.78
C ASP A 171 -7.10 -8.01 -8.44
N PRO A 172 -8.35 -7.78 -8.89
CA PRO A 172 -9.40 -8.78 -8.71
C PRO A 172 -9.11 -10.07 -9.49
N PRO A 173 -9.60 -11.23 -9.04
CA PRO A 173 -10.66 -11.37 -8.05
C PRO A 173 -10.19 -11.50 -6.60
N TYR A 174 -11.14 -11.33 -5.67
CA TYR A 174 -10.94 -11.42 -4.22
C TYR A 174 -11.89 -12.43 -3.58
N LEU A 175 -11.46 -13.05 -2.48
CA LEU A 175 -12.29 -13.81 -1.56
C LEU A 175 -12.64 -12.94 -0.36
N GLN A 176 -13.92 -12.66 -0.14
CA GLN A 176 -14.40 -11.97 1.06
C GLN A 176 -14.99 -12.98 2.05
N VAL A 177 -14.38 -13.09 3.22
CA VAL A 177 -14.86 -13.97 4.30
C VAL A 177 -15.82 -13.20 5.21
N ALA A 178 -17.10 -13.55 5.15
CA ALA A 178 -18.15 -12.94 5.96
C ALA A 178 -18.15 -13.51 7.39
N CYS A 179 -17.69 -12.72 8.36
CA CYS A 179 -17.58 -13.11 9.76
C CYS A 179 -18.83 -12.74 10.56
N ASP A 180 -19.93 -13.48 10.36
CA ASP A 180 -21.17 -13.38 11.16
C ASP A 180 -21.07 -14.09 12.53
N ILE A 181 -19.98 -13.85 13.26
CA ILE A 181 -19.63 -14.60 14.47
C ILE A 181 -19.87 -13.74 15.70
N VAL A 182 -20.91 -14.03 16.48
CA VAL A 182 -21.26 -13.25 17.69
C VAL A 182 -20.47 -13.64 18.95
N ASP A 183 -19.30 -14.26 18.79
CA ASP A 183 -18.41 -14.69 19.88
C ASP A 183 -16.95 -14.30 19.54
N LEU A 184 -16.32 -13.49 20.40
CA LEU A 184 -14.99 -12.94 20.13
C LEU A 184 -13.89 -14.02 20.17
N GLY A 185 -14.04 -15.06 20.98
CA GLY A 185 -13.09 -16.16 21.05
C GLY A 185 -13.11 -16.97 19.76
N LYS A 186 -14.31 -17.30 19.25
CA LYS A 186 -14.49 -17.96 17.95
C LYS A 186 -14.04 -17.07 16.80
N LEU A 187 -14.34 -15.77 16.83
CA LEU A 187 -13.84 -14.81 15.83
C LEU A 187 -12.32 -14.86 15.77
N LYS A 188 -11.64 -14.73 16.92
CA LYS A 188 -10.18 -14.80 16.99
C LYS A 188 -9.64 -16.11 16.42
N ALA A 189 -10.26 -17.25 16.77
CA ALA A 189 -9.85 -18.56 16.24
C ALA A 189 -9.98 -18.65 14.71
N VAL A 190 -11.09 -18.15 14.14
CA VAL A 190 -11.28 -18.08 12.69
C VAL A 190 -10.23 -17.17 12.05
N LEU A 191 -10.06 -15.95 12.55
CA LEU A 191 -9.09 -14.99 12.02
C LEU A 191 -7.65 -15.53 12.05
N SER A 192 -7.26 -16.21 13.13
CA SER A 192 -5.93 -16.82 13.24
C SER A 192 -5.73 -18.01 12.31
N ALA A 193 -6.80 -18.67 11.88
CA ALA A 193 -6.73 -19.80 10.95
C ALA A 193 -6.78 -19.38 9.47
N LEU A 194 -7.28 -18.17 9.17
CA LEU A 194 -7.29 -17.66 7.79
C LEU A 194 -5.85 -17.42 7.29
N PRO A 195 -5.56 -17.71 6.01
CA PRO A 195 -4.24 -17.46 5.41
C PRO A 195 -3.89 -15.97 5.38
N GLU A 196 -2.59 -15.64 5.28
CA GLU A 196 -2.11 -14.31 4.91
C GLU A 196 -2.11 -14.23 3.38
N ASN A 197 -3.05 -13.49 2.78
CA ASN A 197 -3.16 -13.41 1.33
C ASN A 197 -3.78 -12.08 0.88
N ASP A 198 -3.19 -11.44 -0.14
CA ASP A 198 -3.63 -10.14 -0.68
C ASP A 198 -5.01 -10.17 -1.33
N HIS A 199 -5.46 -11.35 -1.74
CA HIS A 199 -6.78 -11.57 -2.32
C HIS A 199 -7.83 -11.90 -1.25
N LEU A 200 -7.48 -11.94 0.03
CA LEU A 200 -8.40 -12.20 1.13
C LEU A 200 -8.89 -10.89 1.79
N ILE A 201 -10.21 -10.72 1.80
CA ILE A 201 -10.93 -9.65 2.46
C ILE A 201 -11.64 -10.23 3.69
N ILE A 202 -11.66 -9.48 4.79
CA ILE A 202 -12.38 -9.83 6.01
C ILE A 202 -13.58 -8.90 6.14
N GLU A 203 -14.78 -9.45 6.17
CA GLU A 203 -15.97 -8.65 6.44
C GLU A 203 -16.39 -8.84 7.91
N ALA A 204 -16.41 -7.73 8.65
CA ALA A 204 -17.09 -7.66 9.93
C ALA A 204 -18.60 -7.62 9.66
N GLY A 205 -19.21 -8.81 9.60
CA GLY A 205 -20.61 -8.99 9.21
C GLY A 205 -21.60 -8.27 10.12
N THR A 206 -22.81 -8.00 9.62
CA THR A 206 -23.85 -7.24 10.34
C THR A 206 -24.08 -7.71 11.79
N PRO A 207 -24.23 -9.02 12.11
CA PRO A 207 -24.45 -9.47 13.49
C PRO A 207 -23.27 -9.18 14.42
N LEU A 208 -22.04 -9.26 13.89
CA LEU A 208 -20.81 -8.96 14.64
C LEU A 208 -20.75 -7.47 15.00
N VAL A 209 -20.94 -6.60 14.00
CA VAL A 209 -20.95 -5.13 14.19
C VAL A 209 -22.09 -4.71 15.09
N LYS A 210 -23.30 -5.28 14.94
CA LYS A 210 -24.44 -4.95 15.81
C LYS A 210 -24.22 -5.36 17.26
N LYS A 211 -23.51 -6.46 17.51
CA LYS A 211 -23.28 -6.95 18.88
C LYS A 211 -22.16 -6.20 19.60
N PHE A 212 -21.05 -5.93 18.91
CA PHE A 212 -19.84 -5.40 19.55
C PHE A 212 -19.53 -3.94 19.18
N GLY A 213 -20.28 -3.37 18.22
CA GLY A 213 -19.96 -2.08 17.64
C GLY A 213 -18.73 -2.15 16.73
N LEU A 214 -18.27 -0.98 16.27
CA LEU A 214 -17.11 -0.86 15.38
C LEU A 214 -15.77 -1.10 16.08
N SER A 215 -15.73 -1.21 17.42
CA SER A 215 -14.52 -1.58 18.16
C SER A 215 -14.00 -2.97 17.80
N VAL A 216 -14.85 -3.83 17.23
CA VAL A 216 -14.45 -5.15 16.73
C VAL A 216 -13.40 -5.08 15.62
N LEU A 217 -13.36 -3.98 14.85
CA LEU A 217 -12.35 -3.77 13.81
C LEU A 217 -10.94 -3.75 14.42
N SER A 218 -10.78 -3.12 15.59
CA SER A 218 -9.51 -3.13 16.34
C SER A 218 -9.11 -4.54 16.78
N GLU A 219 -10.08 -5.39 17.14
CA GLU A 219 -9.79 -6.79 17.49
C GLU A 219 -9.35 -7.59 16.27
N ILE A 220 -9.95 -7.34 15.09
CA ILE A 220 -9.52 -7.94 13.82
C ILE A 220 -8.09 -7.50 13.50
N ARG A 221 -7.80 -6.19 13.57
CA ARG A 221 -6.46 -5.61 13.29
C ARG A 221 -5.35 -6.19 14.17
N LYS A 222 -5.64 -6.48 15.44
CA LYS A 222 -4.67 -7.12 16.36
C LYS A 222 -4.23 -8.51 15.89
N VAL A 223 -5.10 -9.23 15.18
CA VAL A 223 -4.83 -10.59 14.67
C VAL A 223 -4.31 -10.55 13.24
N LYS A 224 -4.88 -9.65 12.41
CA LYS A 224 -4.60 -9.50 10.98
C LYS A 224 -4.36 -8.02 10.64
N PRO A 225 -3.16 -7.47 10.92
CA PRO A 225 -2.87 -6.05 10.74
C PRO A 225 -2.99 -5.61 9.26
N ASN A 226 -2.67 -6.50 8.33
CA ASN A 226 -2.65 -6.24 6.88
C ASN A 226 -4.00 -6.47 6.18
N ALA A 227 -5.01 -7.04 6.86
CA ALA A 227 -6.24 -7.47 6.19
C ALA A 227 -7.01 -6.29 5.58
N PHE A 228 -7.64 -6.47 4.44
CA PHE A 228 -8.66 -5.51 4.00
C PHE A 228 -9.95 -5.77 4.80
N ILE A 229 -10.45 -4.80 5.55
CA ILE A 229 -11.62 -4.97 6.42
C ILE A 229 -12.84 -4.21 5.91
N ILE A 230 -13.93 -4.93 5.64
CA ILE A 230 -15.23 -4.34 5.32
C ILE A 230 -16.10 -4.30 6.58
N ALA A 231 -16.60 -3.12 6.94
CA ALA A 231 -17.59 -2.95 7.98
C ALA A 231 -19.01 -3.06 7.39
N ASP A 232 -19.66 -4.20 7.62
CA ASP A 232 -21.02 -4.45 7.14
C ASP A 232 -22.06 -3.80 8.05
N MET A 233 -22.14 -2.47 7.97
CA MET A 233 -23.08 -1.66 8.77
C MET A 233 -24.50 -1.68 8.21
N LYS A 234 -24.67 -1.97 6.91
CA LYS A 234 -25.93 -1.84 6.15
C LYS A 234 -26.62 -0.50 6.42
N ILE A 235 -25.85 0.58 6.27
CA ILE A 235 -26.31 1.95 6.54
C ILE A 235 -27.63 2.20 5.82
N LEU A 236 -28.66 2.57 6.58
CA LEU A 236 -30.01 2.83 6.07
C LEU A 236 -30.41 4.31 6.21
N ASP A 237 -29.84 5.00 7.19
CA ASP A 237 -30.02 6.44 7.43
C ASP A 237 -28.68 7.07 7.83
N THR A 238 -28.59 8.40 7.91
CA THR A 238 -27.41 9.13 8.41
C THR A 238 -26.10 8.81 7.67
N GLY A 239 -26.19 8.63 6.35
CA GLY A 239 -25.13 8.11 5.48
C GLY A 239 -23.72 8.66 5.72
N ASN A 240 -23.58 9.97 5.93
CA ASN A 240 -22.30 10.58 6.23
C ASN A 240 -21.80 10.22 7.64
N LEU A 241 -22.65 10.26 8.66
CA LEU A 241 -22.22 9.99 10.03
C LEU A 241 -21.72 8.55 10.19
N GLU A 242 -22.48 7.57 9.70
CA GLU A 242 -22.09 6.16 9.84
C GLU A 242 -20.87 5.79 8.99
N ALA A 243 -20.75 6.31 7.76
CA ALA A 243 -19.54 6.12 6.95
C ALA A 243 -18.30 6.76 7.60
N ARG A 244 -18.47 7.88 8.31
CA ARG A 244 -17.40 8.50 9.10
C ARG A 244 -16.98 7.64 10.28
N MET A 245 -17.94 7.11 11.03
CA MET A 245 -17.67 6.20 12.13
C MET A 245 -16.89 4.96 11.67
N ALA A 246 -17.22 4.37 10.51
CA ALA A 246 -16.48 3.23 9.96
C ALA A 246 -15.02 3.56 9.65
N GLY A 247 -14.77 4.71 8.98
CA GLY A 247 -13.41 5.16 8.67
C GLY A 247 -12.60 5.49 9.92
N ASP A 248 -13.20 6.19 10.89
CA ASP A 248 -12.56 6.51 12.17
C ASP A 248 -12.21 5.25 12.97
N ALA A 249 -12.96 4.16 12.75
CA ALA A 249 -12.71 2.84 13.34
C ALA A 249 -11.79 1.93 12.50
N THR A 250 -11.10 2.47 11.49
CA THR A 250 -10.09 1.78 10.66
C THR A 250 -10.62 0.72 9.68
N ALA A 251 -11.91 0.80 9.31
CA ALA A 251 -12.43 0.01 8.19
C ALA A 251 -11.79 0.46 6.86
N ASP A 252 -11.58 -0.47 5.93
CA ASP A 252 -11.16 -0.15 4.57
C ASP A 252 -12.34 0.04 3.63
N ALA A 253 -13.51 -0.52 3.97
CA ALA A 253 -14.76 -0.28 3.28
C ALA A 253 -15.96 -0.26 4.24
N VAL A 254 -17.05 0.37 3.82
CA VAL A 254 -18.32 0.39 4.57
C VAL A 254 -19.50 0.02 3.68
N VAL A 255 -20.40 -0.80 4.21
CA VAL A 255 -21.60 -1.27 3.52
C VAL A 255 -22.80 -0.34 3.78
N VAL A 256 -23.43 0.08 2.69
CA VAL A 256 -24.65 0.88 2.65
C VAL A 256 -25.76 0.03 2.03
N SER A 257 -26.96 0.06 2.61
CA SER A 257 -28.09 -0.63 2.01
C SER A 257 -28.53 0.07 0.73
N GLY A 258 -28.70 -0.67 -0.37
CA GLY A 258 -29.29 -0.16 -1.61
C GLY A 258 -30.78 0.20 -1.47
N LEU A 259 -31.42 -0.14 -0.36
CA LEU A 259 -32.78 0.31 -0.01
C LEU A 259 -32.81 1.68 0.69
N ALA A 260 -31.66 2.22 1.08
CA ALA A 260 -31.60 3.54 1.68
C ALA A 260 -32.06 4.61 0.68
N PRO A 261 -32.58 5.78 1.14
CA PRO A 261 -32.85 6.90 0.26
C PRO A 261 -31.63 7.26 -0.57
N VAL A 262 -31.82 7.62 -1.85
CA VAL A 262 -30.71 8.00 -2.77
C VAL A 262 -29.78 9.04 -2.14
N SER A 263 -30.35 10.03 -1.45
CA SER A 263 -29.56 11.07 -0.76
C SER A 263 -28.68 10.52 0.37
N THR A 264 -29.12 9.48 1.07
CA THR A 264 -28.34 8.78 2.10
C THR A 264 -27.18 8.00 1.47
N ILE A 265 -27.45 7.26 0.39
CA ILE A 265 -26.43 6.52 -0.36
C ILE A 265 -25.35 7.48 -0.87
N GLU A 266 -25.74 8.57 -1.52
CA GLU A 266 -24.79 9.55 -2.06
C GLU A 266 -23.95 10.21 -0.95
N LYS A 267 -24.57 10.55 0.20
CA LYS A 267 -23.86 11.09 1.36
C LYS A 267 -22.83 10.10 1.91
N ALA A 268 -23.17 8.81 2.00
CA ALA A 268 -22.24 7.78 2.45
C ALA A 268 -21.06 7.61 1.49
N ILE A 269 -21.31 7.54 0.17
CA ILE A 269 -20.25 7.44 -0.86
C ILE A 269 -19.29 8.63 -0.78
N ILE A 270 -19.83 9.86 -0.70
CA ILE A 270 -19.03 11.07 -0.60
C ILE A 270 -18.17 11.05 0.68
N GLU A 271 -18.76 10.63 1.80
CA GLU A 271 -18.08 10.66 3.09
C GLU A 271 -17.01 9.57 3.23
N ALA A 272 -17.27 8.38 2.66
CA ALA A 272 -16.31 7.29 2.52
C ALA A 272 -15.06 7.75 1.73
N LYS A 273 -15.28 8.42 0.59
CA LYS A 273 -14.20 9.01 -0.21
C LYS A 273 -13.37 10.03 0.58
N LYS A 274 -13.99 10.86 1.43
CA LYS A 274 -13.26 11.86 2.24
C LYS A 274 -12.32 11.24 3.28
N VAL A 275 -12.65 10.08 3.84
CA VAL A 275 -11.73 9.35 4.76
C VAL A 275 -10.90 8.28 4.06
N GLY A 276 -10.99 8.16 2.74
CA GLY A 276 -10.13 7.25 1.97
C GLY A 276 -10.50 5.77 2.11
N ILE A 277 -11.77 5.46 2.42
CA ILE A 277 -12.32 4.10 2.45
C ILE A 277 -13.24 3.86 1.25
N TYR A 278 -13.44 2.59 0.92
CA TYR A 278 -14.33 2.16 -0.16
C TYR A 278 -15.79 2.17 0.28
N SER A 279 -16.68 2.48 -0.66
CA SER A 279 -18.12 2.38 -0.49
C SER A 279 -18.67 1.11 -1.14
N VAL A 280 -19.41 0.32 -0.37
CA VAL A 280 -20.11 -0.89 -0.84
C VAL A 280 -21.60 -0.63 -0.79
N ILE A 281 -22.32 -0.88 -1.89
CA ILE A 281 -23.80 -0.92 -1.87
C ILE A 281 -24.26 -2.37 -1.87
N ASP A 282 -24.93 -2.79 -0.79
CA ASP A 282 -25.62 -4.08 -0.70
C ASP A 282 -26.98 -4.00 -1.41
N MET A 283 -27.14 -4.81 -2.46
CA MET A 283 -28.34 -4.85 -3.29
C MET A 283 -29.39 -5.84 -2.80
N LEU A 284 -29.26 -6.39 -1.59
CA LEU A 284 -30.27 -7.26 -1.00
C LEU A 284 -31.65 -6.59 -1.05
N ASN A 285 -32.61 -7.30 -1.66
CA ASN A 285 -34.00 -6.86 -1.88
C ASN A 285 -34.19 -5.62 -2.79
N VAL A 286 -33.15 -5.14 -3.47
CA VAL A 286 -33.27 -4.06 -4.45
C VAL A 286 -33.90 -4.61 -5.74
N SER A 287 -35.05 -4.06 -6.13
CA SER A 287 -35.81 -4.56 -7.29
C SER A 287 -35.12 -4.33 -8.64
N SER A 288 -34.33 -3.26 -8.77
CA SER A 288 -33.58 -2.98 -10.00
C SER A 288 -32.24 -2.32 -9.68
N PRO A 289 -31.19 -3.13 -9.41
CA PRO A 289 -29.85 -2.63 -9.09
C PRO A 289 -29.27 -1.67 -10.15
N VAL A 290 -29.45 -1.98 -11.44
CA VAL A 290 -28.98 -1.14 -12.54
C VAL A 290 -29.65 0.24 -12.52
N LYS A 291 -30.97 0.30 -12.33
CA LYS A 291 -31.71 1.58 -12.28
C LYS A 291 -31.30 2.41 -11.06
N LEU A 292 -31.10 1.76 -9.90
CA LEU A 292 -30.60 2.44 -8.71
C LEU A 292 -29.25 3.11 -9.02
N LEU A 293 -28.27 2.34 -9.51
CA LEU A 293 -26.95 2.86 -9.84
C LEU A 293 -27.02 3.98 -10.88
N GLN A 294 -27.86 3.87 -11.91
CA GLN A 294 -28.05 4.93 -12.90
C GLN A 294 -28.58 6.23 -12.29
N SER A 295 -29.40 6.15 -11.24
CA SER A 295 -29.97 7.33 -10.58
C SER A 295 -28.99 8.09 -9.67
N LEU A 296 -27.92 7.43 -9.21
CA LEU A 296 -26.90 8.05 -8.36
C LEU A 296 -26.02 9.03 -9.15
N LYS A 297 -25.78 10.23 -8.60
CA LYS A 297 -24.83 11.21 -9.14
C LYS A 297 -23.38 10.85 -8.85
N VAL A 298 -23.14 10.19 -7.72
CA VAL A 298 -21.84 9.63 -7.32
C VAL A 298 -21.94 8.11 -7.34
N LYS A 299 -20.94 7.44 -7.92
CA LYS A 299 -20.95 5.97 -8.02
C LYS A 299 -20.18 5.35 -6.86
N PRO A 300 -20.62 4.19 -6.34
CA PRO A 300 -19.87 3.47 -5.33
C PRO A 300 -18.64 2.79 -5.95
N ASP A 301 -17.75 2.32 -5.10
CA ASP A 301 -16.58 1.55 -5.51
C ASP A 301 -16.92 0.07 -5.73
N ILE A 302 -17.83 -0.46 -4.89
CA ILE A 302 -18.24 -1.86 -4.86
C ILE A 302 -19.77 -1.95 -4.83
N VAL A 303 -20.32 -2.94 -5.55
CA VAL A 303 -21.72 -3.35 -5.41
C VAL A 303 -21.76 -4.82 -5.07
N GLU A 304 -22.52 -5.16 -4.02
CA GLU A 304 -22.74 -6.54 -3.61
C GLU A 304 -24.10 -7.02 -4.09
N LEU A 305 -24.09 -8.10 -4.88
CA LEU A 305 -25.27 -8.80 -5.35
C LEU A 305 -25.52 -9.99 -4.44
N HIS A 306 -26.42 -9.78 -3.49
CA HIS A 306 -26.80 -10.78 -2.51
C HIS A 306 -27.98 -11.62 -3.03
N ARG A 307 -27.75 -12.91 -3.24
CA ARG A 307 -28.84 -13.86 -3.43
C ARG A 307 -29.48 -14.19 -2.08
N ALA A 308 -30.80 -14.02 -1.98
CA ALA A 308 -31.53 -14.54 -0.82
C ALA A 308 -31.29 -16.05 -0.71
N ILE A 309 -30.79 -16.50 0.44
CA ILE A 309 -30.44 -17.91 0.72
C ILE A 309 -31.65 -18.84 0.51
N ASP A 310 -32.87 -18.32 0.63
CA ASP A 310 -34.12 -19.07 0.53
C ASP A 310 -34.63 -19.28 -0.92
N VAL A 311 -33.92 -18.79 -1.95
CA VAL A 311 -34.35 -18.86 -3.36
C VAL A 311 -33.31 -19.64 -4.18
N GLU A 312 -33.30 -20.97 -4.07
CA GLU A 312 -32.24 -21.87 -4.57
C GLU A 312 -32.27 -22.23 -6.08
N GLU A 313 -33.27 -21.80 -6.87
CA GLU A 313 -33.48 -22.40 -8.22
C GLU A 313 -33.48 -21.45 -9.45
N THR A 314 -32.45 -20.64 -9.71
CA THR A 314 -32.36 -19.97 -11.04
C THR A 314 -30.94 -19.87 -11.61
N ALA A 315 -30.81 -20.18 -12.90
CA ALA A 315 -29.59 -20.10 -13.74
C ALA A 315 -29.05 -18.67 -13.98
N HIS A 316 -29.68 -17.64 -13.42
CA HIS A 316 -29.30 -16.22 -13.50
C HIS A 316 -29.00 -15.61 -12.11
N ALA A 317 -28.37 -16.40 -11.23
CA ALA A 317 -28.33 -16.16 -9.78
C ALA A 317 -27.73 -14.82 -9.32
N TRP A 318 -26.92 -14.13 -10.14
CA TRP A 318 -26.19 -12.91 -9.76
C TRP A 318 -26.51 -11.70 -10.64
N GLY A 319 -27.65 -11.70 -11.35
CA GLY A 319 -28.08 -10.56 -12.17
C GLY A 319 -27.17 -10.25 -13.37
N ASP A 320 -27.26 -9.02 -13.90
CA ASP A 320 -26.51 -8.55 -15.07
C ASP A 320 -25.28 -7.71 -14.65
N ILE A 321 -24.19 -8.41 -14.32
CA ILE A 321 -22.92 -7.80 -13.90
C ILE A 321 -22.35 -6.84 -14.96
N PRO A 322 -22.30 -7.21 -16.27
CA PRO A 322 -21.86 -6.28 -17.31
C PRO A 322 -22.65 -4.96 -17.34
N ALA A 323 -23.98 -5.01 -17.17
CA ALA A 323 -24.80 -3.80 -17.12
C ALA A 323 -24.50 -2.92 -15.90
N LEU A 324 -24.22 -3.51 -14.72
CA LEU A 324 -23.83 -2.76 -13.52
C LEU A 324 -22.50 -2.04 -13.72
N LYS A 325 -21.48 -2.76 -14.23
CA LYS A 325 -20.17 -2.17 -14.55
C LYS A 325 -20.31 -1.02 -15.54
N LYS A 326 -21.13 -1.20 -16.59
CA LYS A 326 -21.42 -0.15 -17.57
C LYS A 326 -22.12 1.07 -16.95
N ALA A 327 -23.07 0.87 -16.04
CA ALA A 327 -23.78 1.95 -15.35
C ALA A 327 -22.85 2.83 -14.49
N CYS A 328 -21.70 2.30 -14.07
CA CYS A 328 -20.69 3.00 -13.27
C CYS A 328 -19.41 3.36 -14.06
N GLY A 329 -19.43 3.30 -15.39
CA GLY A 329 -18.27 3.72 -16.21
C GLY A 329 -17.07 2.76 -16.17
N GLY A 330 -17.29 1.49 -15.80
CA GLY A 330 -16.32 0.41 -15.93
C GLY A 330 -15.34 0.21 -14.76
N LYS A 331 -15.38 1.06 -13.73
CA LYS A 331 -14.48 0.99 -12.56
C LYS A 331 -15.08 0.29 -11.33
N LEU A 332 -16.34 -0.14 -11.44
CA LEU A 332 -17.07 -0.78 -10.35
C LEU A 332 -16.60 -2.22 -10.13
N LEU A 333 -16.25 -2.55 -8.89
CA LEU A 333 -16.09 -3.95 -8.47
C LEU A 333 -17.45 -4.54 -8.12
N VAL A 334 -17.69 -5.77 -8.53
CA VAL A 334 -18.95 -6.48 -8.25
C VAL A 334 -18.68 -7.68 -7.36
N ALA A 335 -19.24 -7.63 -6.15
CA ALA A 335 -19.25 -8.73 -5.21
C ALA A 335 -20.49 -9.61 -5.40
N THR A 336 -20.33 -10.92 -5.33
CA THR A 336 -21.44 -11.88 -5.36
C THR A 336 -21.52 -12.66 -4.06
N ALA A 337 -22.69 -12.63 -3.42
CA ALA A 337 -22.95 -13.25 -2.13
C ALA A 337 -24.17 -14.17 -2.18
N GLY A 338 -24.32 -14.99 -1.14
CA GLY A 338 -25.46 -15.91 -0.99
C GLY A 338 -25.16 -17.31 -1.52
N GLY A 339 -24.77 -18.21 -0.61
CA GLY A 339 -24.62 -19.64 -0.91
C GLY A 339 -23.42 -20.02 -1.79
N ILE A 340 -22.43 -19.14 -1.96
CA ILE A 340 -21.21 -19.45 -2.72
C ILE A 340 -20.52 -20.69 -2.13
N ARG A 341 -20.15 -21.60 -3.03
CA ARG A 341 -19.46 -22.86 -2.78
C ARG A 341 -18.36 -23.02 -3.82
N THR A 342 -17.36 -23.85 -3.53
CA THR A 342 -16.20 -24.07 -4.39
C THR A 342 -16.57 -24.49 -5.81
N ASN A 343 -17.68 -25.21 -6.01
CA ASN A 343 -18.12 -25.64 -7.34
C ASN A 343 -18.70 -24.51 -8.23
N VAL A 344 -19.13 -23.37 -7.66
CA VAL A 344 -19.76 -22.26 -8.42
C VAL A 344 -18.83 -21.06 -8.62
N VAL A 345 -17.62 -21.09 -8.04
CA VAL A 345 -16.62 -20.02 -8.14
C VAL A 345 -16.32 -19.66 -9.59
N LYS A 346 -15.98 -20.67 -10.42
CA LYS A 346 -15.63 -20.45 -11.83
C LYS A 346 -16.76 -19.81 -12.63
N ASP A 347 -18.01 -20.12 -12.32
CA ASP A 347 -19.16 -19.56 -13.02
C ASP A 347 -19.43 -18.12 -12.59
N ALA A 348 -19.27 -17.80 -11.29
CA ALA A 348 -19.34 -16.42 -10.80
C ALA A 348 -18.25 -15.53 -11.43
N LEU A 349 -17.01 -16.03 -11.50
CA LEU A 349 -15.91 -15.31 -12.15
C LEU A 349 -16.15 -15.10 -13.65
N LYS A 350 -16.64 -16.13 -14.37
CA LYS A 350 -17.04 -16.01 -15.79
C LYS A 350 -18.17 -15.01 -16.00
N ALA A 351 -19.09 -14.87 -15.04
CA ALA A 351 -20.15 -13.87 -15.08
C ALA A 351 -19.61 -12.44 -14.85
N GLY A 352 -18.36 -12.30 -14.41
CA GLY A 352 -17.67 -11.03 -14.23
C GLY A 352 -17.59 -10.54 -12.79
N ALA A 353 -17.86 -11.41 -11.80
CA ALA A 353 -17.67 -11.10 -10.39
C ALA A 353 -16.19 -10.82 -10.09
N ASP A 354 -15.95 -9.79 -9.29
CA ASP A 354 -14.61 -9.38 -8.83
C ASP A 354 -14.36 -9.80 -7.38
N ILE A 355 -15.42 -10.02 -6.60
CA ILE A 355 -15.33 -10.43 -5.19
C ILE A 355 -16.32 -11.56 -4.92
N LEU A 356 -15.86 -12.63 -4.28
CA LEU A 356 -16.68 -13.77 -3.90
C LEU A 356 -16.91 -13.73 -2.39
N VAL A 357 -18.14 -13.49 -1.95
CA VAL A 357 -18.49 -13.39 -0.52
C VAL A 357 -18.89 -14.76 0.01
N VAL A 358 -18.14 -15.26 0.99
CA VAL A 358 -18.29 -16.60 1.55
C VAL A 358 -18.32 -16.52 3.08
N GLY A 359 -19.47 -16.87 3.67
CA GLY A 359 -19.62 -16.95 5.13
C GLY A 359 -19.38 -18.36 5.66
N ARG A 360 -20.49 -19.05 6.02
CA ARG A 360 -20.48 -20.34 6.74
C ARG A 360 -19.67 -21.47 6.08
N ALA A 361 -19.48 -21.47 4.76
CA ALA A 361 -18.64 -22.49 4.11
C ALA A 361 -17.19 -22.44 4.58
N ILE A 362 -16.70 -21.28 5.02
CA ILE A 362 -15.38 -21.11 5.61
C ILE A 362 -15.50 -21.06 7.14
N THR A 363 -16.29 -20.13 7.68
CA THR A 363 -16.30 -19.82 9.13
C THR A 363 -16.91 -20.90 10.03
N ALA A 364 -17.65 -21.86 9.45
CA ALA A 364 -18.17 -23.03 10.14
C ALA A 364 -17.51 -24.35 9.70
N SER A 365 -16.45 -24.28 8.88
CA SER A 365 -15.65 -25.45 8.52
C SER A 365 -14.93 -26.03 9.74
N LYS A 366 -14.65 -27.34 9.70
CA LYS A 366 -13.76 -27.98 10.68
C LYS A 366 -12.32 -27.49 10.55
N ASP A 367 -11.93 -27.16 9.32
CA ASP A 367 -10.64 -26.57 8.97
C ASP A 367 -10.89 -25.28 8.19
N VAL A 368 -10.76 -24.16 8.87
CA VAL A 368 -11.04 -22.82 8.33
C VAL A 368 -9.96 -22.40 7.33
N GLY A 369 -8.70 -22.72 7.62
CA GLY A 369 -7.56 -22.37 6.76
C GLY A 369 -7.66 -23.09 5.43
N HIS A 370 -7.78 -24.42 5.48
CA HIS A 370 -7.92 -25.23 4.28
C HIS A 370 -9.15 -24.83 3.44
N ALA A 371 -10.29 -24.58 4.09
CA ALA A 371 -11.49 -24.14 3.38
C ALA A 371 -11.28 -22.80 2.66
N ALA A 372 -10.56 -21.84 3.27
CA ALA A 372 -10.23 -20.57 2.62
C ALA A 372 -9.26 -20.77 1.45
N ASP A 373 -8.23 -21.60 1.61
CA ASP A 373 -7.25 -21.92 0.57
C ASP A 373 -7.92 -22.52 -0.67
N GLU A 374 -8.90 -23.43 -0.51
CA GLU A 374 -9.66 -24.01 -1.62
C GLU A 374 -10.40 -22.96 -2.48
N PHE A 375 -10.82 -21.84 -1.88
CA PHE A 375 -11.41 -20.72 -2.63
C PHE A 375 -10.33 -19.86 -3.27
N LEU A 376 -9.24 -19.55 -2.54
CA LEU A 376 -8.14 -18.73 -3.04
C LEU A 376 -7.44 -19.37 -4.25
N GLU A 377 -7.20 -20.68 -4.21
CA GLU A 377 -6.62 -21.43 -5.34
C GLU A 377 -7.45 -21.29 -6.62
N GLN A 378 -8.78 -21.20 -6.48
CA GLN A 378 -9.67 -21.04 -7.63
C GLN A 378 -9.70 -19.63 -8.21
N LEU A 379 -9.18 -18.63 -7.49
CA LEU A 379 -9.01 -17.28 -8.02
C LEU A 379 -7.89 -17.23 -9.07
N ASN A 380 -6.98 -18.22 -9.07
CA ASN A 380 -5.84 -18.32 -9.98
C ASN A 380 -5.01 -17.03 -10.03
N ARG A 381 -4.70 -16.50 -8.83
CA ARG A 381 -3.85 -15.33 -8.63
C ARG A 381 -2.62 -15.72 -7.84
N GLU A 382 -1.48 -15.18 -8.27
CA GLU A 382 -0.23 -15.33 -7.54
C GLU A 382 -0.25 -14.41 -6.32
N GLU A 383 0.27 -14.89 -5.20
CA GLU A 383 0.51 -14.02 -4.06
C GLU A 383 1.55 -12.97 -4.45
N ILE A 384 1.21 -11.70 -4.20
CA ILE A 384 2.09 -10.60 -4.51
C ILE A 384 3.16 -10.54 -3.42
N ASP A 385 4.23 -11.28 -3.71
CA ASP A 385 5.60 -10.83 -3.48
C ASP A 385 6.12 -10.88 -2.02
N GLN A 386 6.05 -12.05 -1.37
CA GLN A 386 6.68 -12.28 -0.07
C GLN A 386 8.23 -12.22 -0.12
N PHE A 387 8.85 -12.26 -1.32
CA PHE A 387 10.30 -12.39 -1.50
C PHE A 387 10.92 -11.35 -2.44
N ARG A 388 10.23 -10.22 -2.70
CA ARG A 388 10.75 -9.19 -3.60
C ARG A 388 12.06 -8.60 -3.11
N ILE A 389 13.01 -8.41 -4.01
CA ILE A 389 14.14 -7.52 -3.77
C ILE A 389 13.62 -6.08 -3.92
N MET A 390 13.69 -5.28 -2.85
CA MET A 390 13.14 -3.91 -2.80
C MET A 390 13.78 -2.92 -3.79
N THR A 391 14.79 -3.34 -4.54
CA THR A 391 15.45 -2.55 -5.59
C THR A 391 14.89 -2.81 -6.99
N ASP A 392 14.12 -3.88 -7.17
CA ASP A 392 13.71 -4.39 -8.48
C ASP A 392 12.26 -3.97 -8.76
N PHE A 393 12.10 -3.01 -9.69
CA PHE A 393 10.84 -2.33 -10.02
C PHE A 393 10.55 -2.33 -11.52
#